data_AF-A0A097PNK7-F1
#
_entry.id   AF-A0A097PNK7-F1
#
_cell.length_a   1.000
_cell.length_b   1.000
_cell.length_c   1.000
_cell.angle_alpha   90.00
_cell.angle_beta   90.00
_cell.angle_gamma   90.00
#
_symmetry.space_group_name_H-M   'P 1'
#
loop_
_entity.id
_entity.type
_entity.pdbx_description
1 polymer ?
#
loop_
_entity_poly.entity_id
_entity_poly.type
_entity_poly.pdbx_seq_one_letter_code
_entity_poly.pdbx_strand_id
1 'polypeptide(L)'
;AGLKPGSSVETDKLPSDVRKRAMEAVDSCGGRVTIGDVASKAGLKLNEAQKALQALASDTGGFLEVSDEGDVLYVFPRDYRSKLAAKSFRMRIEPLLEKTKSAAEYLIRVSFGTALITSIVLVYTTIIALLSSRSDEDNRGRRGRSYDSGFTFFFRPSDLFWYWDPYYYRRRQIRTDGMNFIESVFSFVFGDGDPNQGIEEERWKLIGQYIASNGGVVTAEELAPYLDGLPTEETVNDESYILPVLLRFDGHPEVDEEGNILYRFPSIQRTASSQRIGRKEYVGKKWADWAGGVEKFFEEKKWQFSKTGTSERAMVIGLGGLNLFGVIILGTMLK
;
A
#
# COMPACT_ATOMS: atom_id res chain seq x y z
N ALA A 1 -37.94 -4.69 -16.38
CA ALA A 1 -37.94 -3.46 -15.56
C ALA A 1 -36.76 -2.60 -16.00
N GLY A 2 -37.04 -1.50 -16.69
CA GLY A 2 -36.05 -0.73 -17.44
C GLY A 2 -35.09 0.07 -16.57
N LEU A 3 -33.82 0.06 -16.96
CA LEU A 3 -32.78 0.98 -16.49
C LEU A 3 -33.21 2.42 -16.78
N LYS A 4 -33.44 3.23 -15.75
CA LYS A 4 -33.52 4.68 -15.88
C LYS A 4 -32.09 5.24 -15.76
N PRO A 5 -31.50 5.82 -16.82
CA PRO A 5 -30.28 6.59 -16.68
C PRO A 5 -30.64 7.84 -15.87
N GLY A 6 -30.14 7.92 -14.63
CA GLY A 6 -30.41 9.02 -13.71
C GLY A 6 -30.88 8.64 -12.30
N SER A 7 -31.04 7.35 -11.96
CA SER A 7 -31.11 6.99 -10.53
C SER A 7 -29.71 7.14 -9.94
N SER A 8 -29.50 8.15 -9.08
CA SER A 8 -28.22 8.33 -8.38
C SER A 8 -27.87 7.02 -7.65
N VAL A 9 -26.73 6.44 -7.99
CA VAL A 9 -26.20 5.27 -7.29
C VAL A 9 -25.63 5.79 -5.98
N GLU A 10 -26.19 5.38 -4.85
CA GLU A 10 -25.79 5.87 -3.53
C GLU A 10 -24.33 5.50 -3.24
N THR A 11 -23.86 4.34 -3.72
CA THR A 11 -22.45 3.94 -3.56
C THR A 11 -21.47 4.82 -4.32
N ASP A 12 -21.91 5.59 -5.32
CA ASP A 12 -21.04 6.49 -6.08
C ASP A 12 -20.75 7.79 -5.31
N LYS A 13 -21.55 8.10 -4.28
CA LYS A 13 -21.33 9.25 -3.39
C LYS A 13 -20.26 8.98 -2.32
N LEU A 14 -19.94 7.72 -2.08
CA LEU A 14 -18.95 7.30 -1.10
C LEU A 14 -17.51 7.51 -1.62
N PRO A 15 -16.57 7.83 -0.72
CA PRO A 15 -15.15 7.64 -0.99
C PRO A 15 -14.86 6.19 -1.40
N SER A 16 -13.95 6.01 -2.35
CA SER A 16 -13.70 4.70 -2.95
C SER A 16 -12.95 3.75 -2.04
N ASP A 17 -12.06 4.28 -1.21
CA ASP A 17 -11.38 3.55 -0.15
C ASP A 17 -12.40 2.98 0.85
N VAL A 18 -13.34 3.81 1.33
CA VAL A 18 -14.40 3.39 2.28
C VAL A 18 -15.27 2.31 1.65
N ARG A 19 -15.71 2.52 0.40
CA ARG A 19 -16.53 1.54 -0.32
C ARG A 19 -15.79 0.21 -0.50
N LYS A 20 -14.53 0.24 -0.94
CA LYS A 20 -13.73 -0.96 -1.19
C LYS A 20 -13.51 -1.75 0.09
N ARG A 21 -13.08 -1.08 1.17
CA ARG A 21 -12.85 -1.72 2.47
C ARG A 21 -14.15 -2.28 3.08
N ALA A 22 -15.27 -1.56 2.96
CA ALA A 22 -16.56 -2.07 3.39
C ALA A 22 -16.99 -3.32 2.61
N MET A 23 -16.82 -3.35 1.29
CA MET A 23 -17.10 -4.53 0.48
C MET A 23 -16.22 -5.73 0.87
N GLU A 24 -14.91 -5.51 1.03
CA GLU A 24 -13.99 -6.57 1.47
C GLU A 24 -14.37 -7.13 2.85
N ALA A 25 -14.78 -6.27 3.79
CA ALA A 25 -15.29 -6.70 5.08
C ALA A 25 -16.58 -7.54 4.94
N VAL A 26 -17.55 -7.10 4.14
CA VAL A 26 -18.80 -7.83 3.86
C VAL A 26 -18.52 -9.23 3.30
N ASP A 27 -17.64 -9.34 2.31
CA ASP A 27 -17.27 -10.62 1.70
C ASP A 27 -16.61 -11.56 2.71
N SER A 28 -15.69 -11.02 3.50
CA SER A 28 -14.96 -11.79 4.51
C SER A 28 -15.84 -12.29 5.66
N CYS A 29 -17.04 -11.73 5.83
CA CYS A 29 -18.06 -12.16 6.79
C CYS A 29 -19.17 -13.01 6.15
N GLY A 30 -19.05 -13.35 4.86
CA GLY A 30 -20.01 -14.21 4.17
C GLY A 30 -21.33 -13.53 3.79
N GLY A 31 -21.35 -12.19 3.71
CA GLY A 31 -22.50 -11.43 3.23
C GLY A 31 -23.59 -11.14 4.26
N ARG A 32 -23.44 -11.58 5.52
CA ARG A 32 -24.31 -11.18 6.65
C ARG A 32 -23.44 -10.44 7.66
N VAL A 33 -23.72 -9.16 7.90
CA VAL A 33 -22.85 -8.31 8.73
C VAL A 33 -23.62 -7.30 9.55
N THR A 34 -23.08 -6.96 10.71
CA THR A 34 -23.47 -5.76 11.46
C THR A 34 -22.61 -4.56 11.06
N ILE A 35 -22.97 -3.38 11.58
CA ILE A 35 -22.12 -2.18 11.46
C ILE A 35 -20.78 -2.40 12.20
N GLY A 36 -20.81 -3.08 13.36
CA GLY A 36 -19.63 -3.44 14.15
C GLY A 36 -18.65 -4.35 13.41
N ASP A 37 -19.17 -5.37 12.72
CA ASP A 37 -18.37 -6.31 11.93
C ASP A 37 -17.59 -5.58 10.83
N VAL A 38 -18.26 -4.65 10.14
CA VAL A 38 -17.62 -3.88 9.08
C VAL A 38 -16.65 -2.86 9.65
N ALA A 39 -17.02 -2.13 10.70
CA ALA A 39 -16.13 -1.13 11.30
C ALA A 39 -14.84 -1.75 11.84
N SER A 40 -14.95 -2.82 12.63
CA SER A 40 -13.80 -3.53 13.20
C SER A 40 -12.90 -4.15 12.13
N LYS A 41 -13.47 -4.80 11.13
CA LYS A 41 -12.71 -5.54 10.11
C LYS A 41 -12.16 -4.69 8.99
N ALA A 42 -12.78 -3.54 8.71
CA ALA A 42 -12.34 -2.57 7.71
C ALA A 42 -11.52 -1.40 8.31
N GLY A 43 -11.46 -1.29 9.64
CA GLY A 43 -10.89 -0.13 10.33
C GLY A 43 -11.64 1.17 10.02
N LEU A 44 -12.94 1.10 9.75
CA LEU A 44 -13.77 2.25 9.37
C LEU A 44 -14.40 2.90 10.60
N LYS A 45 -14.67 4.21 10.53
CA LYS A 45 -15.54 4.86 11.51
C LYS A 45 -16.93 4.25 11.43
N LEU A 46 -17.64 4.11 12.54
CA LEU A 46 -18.98 3.50 12.54
C LEU A 46 -19.95 4.22 11.60
N ASN A 47 -19.92 5.55 11.57
CA ASN A 47 -20.74 6.35 10.67
C ASN A 47 -20.43 6.10 9.18
N GLU A 48 -19.16 5.85 8.84
CA GLU A 48 -18.74 5.50 7.49
C GLU A 48 -19.17 4.09 7.12
N ALA A 49 -18.98 3.13 8.03
CA ALA A 49 -19.43 1.75 7.86
C ALA A 49 -20.95 1.67 7.67
N GLN A 50 -21.72 2.39 8.49
CA GLN A 50 -23.18 2.47 8.38
C GLN A 50 -23.62 3.04 7.03
N LYS A 51 -23.07 4.21 6.64
CA LYS A 51 -23.39 4.82 5.34
C LYS A 51 -23.02 3.91 4.17
N ALA A 52 -21.87 3.22 4.27
CA ALA A 52 -21.42 2.28 3.25
C ALA A 52 -22.38 1.09 3.12
N LEU A 53 -22.78 0.48 4.24
CA LEU A 53 -23.73 -0.63 4.26
C LEU A 53 -25.10 -0.24 3.72
N GLN A 54 -25.63 0.92 4.10
CA GLN A 54 -26.91 1.42 3.61
C GLN A 54 -26.88 1.68 2.09
N ALA A 55 -25.82 2.31 1.60
CA ALA A 55 -25.64 2.55 0.17
C ALA A 55 -25.53 1.22 -0.61
N LEU A 56 -24.71 0.29 -0.12
CA LEU A 56 -24.56 -1.03 -0.72
C LEU A 56 -25.89 -1.80 -0.74
N ALA A 57 -26.65 -1.79 0.36
CA ALA A 57 -27.92 -2.50 0.46
C ALA A 57 -28.96 -1.91 -0.50
N SER A 58 -29.08 -0.57 -0.54
CA SER A 58 -29.97 0.16 -1.45
C SER A 58 -29.68 -0.16 -2.92
N ASP A 59 -28.41 -0.23 -3.30
CA ASP A 59 -28.03 -0.43 -4.69
C ASP A 59 -28.04 -1.89 -5.17
N THR A 60 -27.86 -2.84 -4.25
CA THR A 60 -27.76 -4.28 -4.58
C THR A 60 -28.98 -5.12 -4.22
N GLY A 61 -29.96 -4.51 -3.57
CA GLY A 61 -31.14 -5.20 -3.04
C GLY A 61 -30.81 -6.01 -1.78
N GLY A 62 -29.87 -5.54 -0.98
CA GLY A 62 -29.65 -6.06 0.37
C GLY A 62 -30.82 -5.71 1.27
N PHE A 63 -31.10 -6.55 2.25
CA PHE A 63 -32.20 -6.35 3.19
C PHE A 63 -31.69 -6.38 4.63
N LEU A 64 -32.52 -5.86 5.54
CA LEU A 64 -32.26 -5.86 6.96
C LEU A 64 -32.97 -7.05 7.61
N GLU A 65 -32.23 -7.78 8.42
CA GLU A 65 -32.74 -8.85 9.29
C GLU A 65 -32.45 -8.44 10.74
N VAL A 66 -33.29 -8.85 11.67
CA VAL A 66 -33.03 -8.65 13.11
C VAL A 66 -32.61 -9.99 13.68
N SER A 67 -31.46 -10.02 14.37
CA SER A 67 -30.99 -11.19 15.10
C SER A 67 -31.94 -11.55 16.24
N ASP A 68 -31.86 -12.79 16.72
CA ASP A 68 -32.58 -13.23 17.94
C ASP A 68 -32.19 -12.39 19.18
N GLU A 69 -31.00 -11.78 19.14
CA GLU A 69 -30.45 -10.89 20.17
C GLU A 69 -30.93 -9.42 20.03
N GLY A 70 -31.70 -9.10 18.98
CA GLY A 70 -32.21 -7.76 18.70
C GLY A 70 -31.30 -6.87 17.85
N ASP A 71 -30.18 -7.39 17.37
CA ASP A 71 -29.22 -6.65 16.55
C ASP A 71 -29.64 -6.59 15.07
N VAL A 72 -29.37 -5.45 14.42
CA VAL A 72 -29.68 -5.23 13.00
C VAL A 72 -28.57 -5.78 12.10
N LEU A 73 -28.92 -6.74 11.27
CA LEU A 73 -28.06 -7.43 10.32
C LEU A 73 -28.34 -6.96 8.90
N TYR A 74 -27.29 -6.60 8.17
CA TYR A 74 -27.34 -6.37 6.73
C TYR A 74 -27.03 -7.68 6.01
N VAL A 75 -27.98 -8.14 5.19
CA VAL A 75 -27.84 -9.37 4.40
C VAL A 75 -27.73 -9.03 2.92
N PHE A 76 -26.61 -9.42 2.33
CA PHE A 76 -26.28 -9.19 0.93
C PHE A 76 -26.43 -10.46 0.11
N PRO A 77 -26.99 -10.38 -1.11
CA PRO A 77 -27.03 -11.52 -2.02
C PRO A 77 -25.62 -11.88 -2.49
N ARG A 78 -25.36 -13.16 -2.80
CA ARG A 78 -24.03 -13.62 -3.26
C ARG A 78 -23.50 -12.87 -4.49
N ASP A 79 -24.40 -12.40 -5.35
CA ASP A 79 -24.07 -11.66 -6.57
C ASP A 79 -24.09 -10.13 -6.40
N TYR A 80 -24.05 -9.61 -5.17
CA TYR A 80 -24.19 -8.17 -4.92
C TYR A 80 -23.10 -7.35 -5.65
N ARG A 81 -21.84 -7.84 -5.71
CA ARG A 81 -20.74 -7.18 -6.45
C ARG A 81 -21.04 -7.04 -7.93
N SER A 82 -21.56 -8.09 -8.57
CA SER A 82 -21.91 -8.09 -10.00
C SER A 82 -23.07 -7.14 -10.29
N LYS A 83 -24.10 -7.14 -9.44
CA LYS A 83 -25.23 -6.20 -9.52
C LYS A 83 -24.75 -4.76 -9.37
N LEU A 84 -23.82 -4.53 -8.46
CA LEU A 84 -23.26 -3.22 -8.19
C LEU A 84 -22.39 -2.69 -9.36
N ALA A 85 -21.55 -3.54 -9.94
CA ALA A 85 -20.73 -3.21 -11.11
C ALA A 85 -21.54 -3.02 -12.41
N ALA A 86 -22.74 -3.61 -12.49
CA ALA A 86 -23.68 -3.34 -13.57
C ALA A 86 -24.36 -1.97 -13.43
N LYS A 87 -24.50 -1.45 -12.20
CA LYS A 87 -25.21 -0.21 -11.89
C LYS A 87 -24.29 1.02 -11.84
N SER A 88 -23.06 0.88 -11.34
CA SER A 88 -22.11 1.99 -11.20
C SER A 88 -21.13 2.09 -12.38
N PHE A 89 -21.16 3.24 -13.05
CA PHE A 89 -20.17 3.60 -14.06
C PHE A 89 -18.84 4.04 -13.42
N ARG A 90 -18.89 4.70 -12.25
CA ARG A 90 -17.69 5.13 -11.50
C ARG A 90 -16.82 3.95 -11.11
N MET A 91 -17.42 2.82 -10.69
CA MET A 91 -16.69 1.58 -10.38
C MET A 91 -16.01 0.93 -11.58
N ARG A 92 -16.44 1.21 -12.81
CA ARG A 92 -15.77 0.73 -14.02
C ARG A 92 -14.54 1.56 -14.38
N ILE A 93 -14.58 2.88 -14.12
CA ILE A 93 -13.52 3.82 -14.51
C ILE A 93 -12.45 3.98 -13.43
N GLU A 94 -12.80 3.86 -12.16
CA GLU A 94 -11.85 3.97 -11.07
C GLU A 94 -10.61 3.06 -11.16
N PRO A 95 -10.73 1.76 -11.52
CA PRO A 95 -9.55 0.93 -11.73
C PRO A 95 -8.71 1.38 -12.93
N LEU A 96 -9.26 2.15 -13.87
CA LEU A 96 -8.50 2.79 -14.94
C LEU A 96 -7.79 4.05 -14.44
N LEU A 97 -8.42 4.85 -13.56
CA LEU A 97 -7.80 6.02 -12.97
C LEU A 97 -6.63 5.67 -12.02
N GLU A 98 -6.77 4.64 -11.18
CA GLU A 98 -5.65 4.15 -10.36
C GLU A 98 -4.49 3.63 -11.24
N LYS A 99 -4.81 3.02 -12.39
CA LYS A 99 -3.82 2.65 -13.41
C LYS A 99 -3.17 3.88 -14.06
N THR A 100 -3.84 5.02 -14.16
CA THR A 100 -3.24 6.24 -14.76
C THR A 100 -2.19 6.89 -13.86
N LYS A 101 -2.36 6.90 -12.53
CA LYS A 101 -1.31 7.42 -11.63
C LYS A 101 -0.03 6.59 -11.73
N SER A 102 -0.16 5.27 -11.63
CA SER A 102 0.97 4.35 -11.85
C SER A 102 1.53 4.45 -13.27
N ALA A 103 0.70 4.67 -14.29
CA ALA A 103 1.15 4.91 -15.66
C ALA A 103 1.87 6.26 -15.85
N ALA A 104 1.49 7.31 -15.13
CA ALA A 104 2.15 8.61 -15.20
C ALA A 104 3.54 8.57 -14.56
N GLU A 105 3.65 7.98 -13.36
CA GLU A 105 4.94 7.72 -12.71
C GLU A 105 5.83 6.83 -13.59
N TYR A 106 5.23 5.81 -14.20
CA TYR A 106 5.88 4.96 -15.19
C TYR A 106 6.39 5.76 -16.39
N LEU A 107 5.58 6.62 -17.01
CA LEU A 107 5.96 7.42 -18.18
C LEU A 107 7.11 8.39 -17.87
N ILE A 108 7.09 9.04 -16.71
CA ILE A 108 8.19 9.92 -16.27
C ILE A 108 9.48 9.11 -16.13
N ARG A 109 9.41 7.95 -15.47
CA ARG A 109 10.58 7.09 -15.31
C ARG A 109 11.09 6.56 -16.64
N VAL A 110 10.16 6.19 -17.52
CA VAL A 110 10.45 5.69 -18.86
C VAL A 110 11.18 6.75 -19.68
N SER A 111 10.56 7.92 -19.85
CA SER A 111 11.18 9.02 -20.59
C SER A 111 12.57 9.39 -20.06
N PHE A 112 12.77 9.44 -18.74
CA PHE A 112 14.08 9.72 -18.15
C PHE A 112 15.10 8.60 -18.40
N GLY A 113 14.73 7.34 -18.17
CA GLY A 113 15.62 6.19 -18.36
C GLY A 113 16.08 6.03 -19.81
N THR A 114 15.14 6.16 -20.75
CA THR A 114 15.45 6.15 -22.19
C THR A 114 16.32 7.34 -22.60
N ALA A 115 16.04 8.54 -22.09
CA ALA A 115 16.88 9.71 -22.37
C ALA A 115 18.31 9.54 -21.82
N LEU A 116 18.45 8.98 -20.60
CA LEU A 116 19.75 8.71 -20.00
C LEU A 116 20.56 7.69 -20.81
N ILE A 117 19.95 6.58 -21.21
CA ILE A 117 20.61 5.57 -22.06
C ILE A 117 21.01 6.18 -23.41
N THR A 118 20.09 6.93 -24.04
CA THR A 118 20.37 7.59 -25.33
C THR A 118 21.53 8.56 -25.22
N SER A 119 21.59 9.34 -24.13
CA SER A 119 22.71 10.24 -23.82
C SER A 119 24.03 9.48 -23.72
N ILE A 120 24.07 8.38 -22.96
CA ILE A 120 25.30 7.60 -22.76
C ILE A 120 25.78 7.01 -24.09
N VAL A 121 24.87 6.44 -24.89
CA VAL A 121 25.19 5.88 -26.20
C VAL A 121 25.74 6.96 -27.13
N LEU A 122 25.07 8.11 -27.25
CA LEU A 122 25.51 9.20 -28.11
C LEU A 122 26.88 9.76 -27.71
N VAL A 123 27.10 9.99 -26.42
CA VAL A 123 28.39 10.47 -25.92
C VAL A 123 29.49 9.48 -26.29
N TYR A 124 29.27 8.19 -26.04
CA TYR A 124 30.26 7.16 -26.30
C TYR A 124 30.54 6.96 -27.80
N THR A 125 29.51 6.89 -28.64
CA THR A 125 29.68 6.78 -30.10
C THR A 125 30.41 7.97 -30.67
N THR A 126 30.15 9.18 -30.15
CA THR A 126 30.82 10.38 -30.64
C THR A 126 32.27 10.44 -30.21
N ILE A 127 32.60 10.03 -28.98
CA ILE A 127 34.00 9.92 -28.52
C ILE A 127 34.78 8.93 -29.40
N ILE A 128 34.21 7.75 -29.70
CA ILE A 128 34.87 6.76 -30.59
C ILE A 128 35.04 7.33 -32.01
N ALA A 129 34.01 7.96 -32.56
CA ALA A 129 34.08 8.56 -33.89
C ALA A 129 35.18 9.62 -33.97
N LEU A 130 35.30 10.48 -32.95
CA LEU A 130 36.33 11.53 -32.88
C LEU A 130 37.74 10.97 -32.69
N LEU A 131 37.90 9.89 -31.92
CA LEU A 131 39.17 9.19 -31.76
C LEU A 131 39.58 8.46 -33.05
N SER A 132 38.61 7.93 -33.79
CA SER A 132 38.83 7.24 -35.07
C SER A 132 39.11 8.22 -36.22
N SER A 133 38.51 9.41 -36.19
CA SER A 133 38.71 10.46 -37.19
C SER A 133 40.03 11.24 -37.02
N ARG A 134 40.79 10.97 -35.95
CA ARG A 134 42.12 11.54 -35.72
C ARG A 134 43.26 10.64 -36.22
N SER A 135 42.93 9.58 -36.96
CA SER A 135 43.89 8.61 -37.47
C SER A 135 43.66 8.35 -38.96
N ASP A 136 44.23 9.22 -39.78
CA ASP A 136 44.66 9.00 -41.18
C ASP A 136 46.17 9.32 -41.17
N GLU A 137 47.13 8.52 -41.62
CA GLU A 137 47.24 7.29 -42.41
C GLU A 137 48.49 6.52 -41.93
N ASP A 138 48.45 5.19 -41.81
CA ASP A 138 49.23 4.30 -42.70
C ASP A 138 49.01 2.81 -42.39
N ASN A 139 48.84 2.05 -43.48
CA ASN A 139 48.56 0.61 -43.50
C ASN A 139 49.75 -0.22 -43.01
N ARG A 140 49.51 -1.21 -42.14
CA ARG A 140 49.86 -2.65 -42.31
C ARG A 140 49.75 -3.43 -41.00
N GLY A 141 48.86 -4.42 -41.01
CA GLY A 141 49.13 -5.72 -40.38
C GLY A 141 48.89 -5.85 -38.88
N ARG A 142 47.84 -6.62 -38.57
CA ARG A 142 47.90 -7.74 -37.60
C ARG A 142 48.03 -7.37 -36.12
N ARG A 143 46.87 -7.24 -35.47
CA ARG A 143 46.42 -8.15 -34.40
C ARG A 143 45.04 -7.68 -33.96
N GLY A 144 44.03 -8.53 -34.16
CA GLY A 144 42.77 -8.38 -33.45
C GLY A 144 43.06 -8.41 -31.95
N ARG A 145 43.15 -7.24 -31.34
CA ARG A 145 42.91 -7.11 -29.90
C ARG A 145 41.45 -7.45 -29.74
N SER A 146 41.18 -8.65 -29.26
CA SER A 146 39.92 -8.94 -28.59
C SER A 146 39.65 -7.77 -27.67
N TYR A 147 38.61 -7.01 -27.99
CA TYR A 147 38.00 -6.09 -27.05
C TYR A 147 37.72 -6.94 -25.81
N ASP A 148 38.50 -6.68 -24.76
CA ASP A 148 38.22 -7.29 -23.47
C ASP A 148 36.80 -6.88 -23.10
N SER A 149 35.97 -7.90 -22.98
CA SER A 149 34.53 -7.85 -22.81
C SER A 149 34.19 -7.40 -21.39
N GLY A 150 34.84 -6.36 -20.86
CA GLY A 150 34.58 -5.81 -19.53
C GLY A 150 33.27 -5.03 -19.46
N PHE A 151 32.77 -4.51 -20.59
CA PHE A 151 31.52 -3.73 -20.64
C PHE A 151 30.27 -4.59 -20.86
N THR A 152 30.43 -5.78 -21.45
CA THR A 152 29.33 -6.73 -21.74
C THR A 152 28.81 -7.44 -20.48
N PHE A 153 29.54 -7.37 -19.35
CA PHE A 153 29.11 -7.97 -18.10
C PHE A 153 28.08 -7.13 -17.32
N PHE A 154 27.91 -5.85 -17.64
CA PHE A 154 27.06 -4.94 -16.87
C PHE A 154 25.69 -4.64 -17.50
N PHE A 155 25.53 -4.87 -18.80
CA PHE A 155 24.28 -4.63 -19.51
C PHE A 155 23.72 -5.95 -20.03
N ARG A 156 23.02 -6.70 -19.17
CA ARG A 156 22.18 -7.78 -19.69
C ARG A 156 20.94 -7.15 -20.36
N PRO A 157 20.61 -7.48 -21.61
CA PRO A 157 19.40 -6.99 -22.26
C PRO A 157 18.13 -7.31 -21.47
N SER A 158 18.16 -8.39 -20.68
CA SER A 158 17.11 -8.78 -19.74
C SER A 158 16.83 -7.72 -18.65
N ASP A 159 17.82 -6.93 -18.27
CA ASP A 159 17.70 -5.92 -17.21
C ASP A 159 16.90 -4.69 -17.68
N LEU A 160 16.81 -4.49 -18.99
CA LEU A 160 16.00 -3.43 -19.59
C LEU A 160 14.50 -3.71 -19.51
N PHE A 161 14.10 -4.99 -19.42
CA PHE A 161 12.67 -5.36 -19.28
C PHE A 161 12.09 -4.98 -17.92
N TRP A 162 12.93 -4.83 -16.88
CA TRP A 162 12.48 -4.41 -15.54
C TRP A 162 12.07 -2.93 -15.50
N TYR A 163 12.66 -2.11 -16.36
CA TYR A 163 12.35 -0.69 -16.50
C TYR A 163 10.96 -0.45 -17.15
N TRP A 164 10.44 -1.42 -17.90
CA TRP A 164 9.11 -1.39 -18.49
C TRP A 164 7.98 -1.88 -17.55
N ASP A 165 8.27 -2.12 -16.26
CA ASP A 165 7.27 -2.59 -15.32
C ASP A 165 6.42 -1.44 -14.71
N PRO A 166 5.11 -1.35 -15.03
CA PRO A 166 4.21 -0.35 -14.44
C PRO A 166 3.97 -0.53 -12.93
N TYR A 167 4.35 -1.68 -12.35
CA TYR A 167 4.15 -2.00 -10.93
C TYR A 167 5.44 -2.02 -10.10
N TYR A 168 6.48 -1.31 -10.55
CA TYR A 168 7.80 -1.28 -9.93
C TYR A 168 7.76 -1.11 -8.40
N TYR A 169 7.09 -0.08 -7.86
CA TYR A 169 7.12 0.20 -6.42
C TYR A 169 6.51 -0.95 -5.58
N ARG A 170 5.41 -1.54 -6.07
CA ARG A 170 4.76 -2.68 -5.42
C ARG A 170 5.65 -3.93 -5.43
N ARG A 171 6.37 -4.18 -6.52
CA ARG A 171 7.30 -5.30 -6.62
C ARG A 171 8.58 -5.07 -5.80
N ARG A 172 9.02 -3.81 -5.69
CA ARG A 172 10.20 -3.36 -4.91
C ARG A 172 10.04 -3.52 -3.40
N GLN A 173 8.80 -3.40 -2.91
CA GLN A 173 8.50 -3.66 -1.51
C GLN A 173 8.70 -5.14 -1.13
N ILE A 174 8.53 -6.08 -2.08
CA ILE A 174 8.55 -7.53 -1.86
C ILE A 174 9.97 -8.12 -2.02
N ARG A 175 10.86 -7.47 -2.77
CA ARG A 175 12.22 -7.97 -3.02
C ARG A 175 13.27 -7.31 -2.13
N THR A 176 14.04 -8.15 -1.45
CA THR A 176 15.20 -7.80 -0.61
C THR A 176 16.53 -8.28 -1.20
N ASP A 177 16.51 -9.02 -2.31
CA ASP A 177 17.70 -9.58 -2.94
C ASP A 177 18.36 -8.58 -3.91
N GLY A 178 19.65 -8.80 -4.22
CA GLY A 178 20.56 -7.87 -4.89
C GLY A 178 20.00 -7.13 -6.11
N MET A 179 20.36 -5.85 -6.24
CA MET A 179 19.91 -4.97 -7.32
C MET A 179 20.85 -5.05 -8.53
N ASN A 180 20.26 -5.03 -9.73
CA ASN A 180 21.02 -4.83 -10.95
C ASN A 180 21.50 -3.37 -11.07
N PHE A 181 22.54 -3.10 -11.87
CA PHE A 181 23.08 -1.75 -12.02
C PHE A 181 22.03 -0.69 -12.41
N ILE A 182 21.18 -1.00 -13.39
CA ILE A 182 20.09 -0.12 -13.82
C ILE A 182 19.08 0.09 -12.69
N GLU A 183 18.80 -0.96 -11.94
CA GLU A 183 17.91 -0.93 -10.78
C GLU A 183 18.45 -0.01 -9.68
N SER A 184 19.78 0.01 -9.48
CA SER A 184 20.46 0.95 -8.59
C SER A 184 20.40 2.39 -9.09
N VAL A 185 20.54 2.64 -10.41
CA VAL A 185 20.36 3.98 -11.00
C VAL A 185 18.94 4.49 -10.73
N PHE A 186 17.92 3.67 -10.96
CA PHE A 186 16.53 4.07 -10.76
C PHE A 186 16.20 4.32 -9.29
N SER A 187 16.64 3.44 -8.39
CA SER A 187 16.48 3.61 -6.95
C SER A 187 17.18 4.87 -6.45
N PHE A 188 18.37 5.17 -6.98
CA PHE A 188 19.09 6.39 -6.62
C PHE A 188 18.41 7.68 -7.13
N VAL A 189 17.79 7.66 -8.31
CA VAL A 189 17.18 8.87 -8.91
C VAL A 189 15.74 9.10 -8.44
N PHE A 190 14.93 8.05 -8.39
CA PHE A 190 13.48 8.13 -8.12
C PHE A 190 13.09 7.60 -6.74
N GLY A 191 13.99 6.87 -6.09
CA GLY A 191 13.71 6.19 -4.84
C GLY A 191 12.91 4.90 -5.01
N ASP A 192 12.66 4.24 -3.89
CA ASP A 192 11.94 2.96 -3.81
C ASP A 192 10.49 3.08 -3.35
N GLY A 193 9.99 4.32 -3.26
CA GLY A 193 8.64 4.63 -2.79
C GLY A 193 8.54 4.65 -1.27
N ASP A 194 7.35 4.98 -0.79
CA ASP A 194 7.04 4.97 0.63
C ASP A 194 6.82 3.52 1.12
N PRO A 195 7.61 3.02 2.10
CA PRO A 195 7.44 1.67 2.63
C PRO A 195 6.20 1.51 3.53
N ASN A 196 5.59 2.62 3.96
CA ASN A 196 4.47 2.67 4.89
C ASN A 196 3.15 3.08 4.20
N GLN A 197 3.05 2.83 2.89
CA GLN A 197 1.80 3.10 2.17
C GLN A 197 0.63 2.30 2.76
N GLY A 198 -0.42 3.01 3.18
CA GLY A 198 -1.62 2.39 3.77
C GLY A 198 -1.44 1.92 5.22
N ILE A 199 -0.31 2.26 5.87
CA ILE A 199 -0.02 1.83 7.24
C ILE A 199 -1.14 2.20 8.21
N GLU A 200 -1.68 3.43 8.10
CA GLU A 200 -2.74 3.89 8.96
C GLU A 200 -4.03 3.07 8.81
N GLU A 201 -4.34 2.63 7.58
CA GLU A 201 -5.51 1.78 7.33
C GLU A 201 -5.34 0.40 7.98
N GLU A 202 -4.14 -0.18 7.89
CA GLU A 202 -3.79 -1.44 8.54
C GLU A 202 -3.83 -1.29 10.07
N ARG A 203 -3.34 -0.18 10.62
CA ARG A 203 -3.38 0.16 12.04
C ARG A 203 -4.81 0.12 12.58
N TRP A 204 -5.73 0.87 11.95
CA TRP A 204 -7.12 0.92 12.39
C TRP A 204 -7.84 -0.42 12.26
N LYS A 205 -7.48 -1.22 11.25
CA LYS A 205 -8.00 -2.57 11.08
C LYS A 205 -7.52 -3.50 12.19
N LEU A 206 -6.23 -3.43 12.56
CA LEU A 206 -5.68 -4.21 13.66
C LEU A 206 -6.35 -3.85 15.00
N ILE A 207 -6.48 -2.56 15.30
CA ILE A 207 -7.16 -2.07 16.51
C ILE A 207 -8.61 -2.58 16.56
N GLY A 208 -9.36 -2.40 15.47
CA GLY A 208 -10.75 -2.84 15.41
C GLY A 208 -10.91 -4.34 15.58
N GLN A 209 -10.05 -5.15 14.94
CA GLN A 209 -10.04 -6.60 15.08
C GLN A 209 -9.61 -7.06 16.46
N TYR A 210 -8.65 -6.37 17.09
CA TYR A 210 -8.24 -6.63 18.46
C TYR A 210 -9.40 -6.44 19.44
N ILE A 211 -10.06 -5.27 19.37
CA ILE A 211 -11.25 -4.95 20.17
C ILE A 211 -12.35 -6.00 19.95
N ALA A 212 -12.64 -6.37 18.70
CA ALA A 212 -13.64 -7.39 18.39
C ALA A 212 -13.26 -8.77 18.97
N SER A 213 -11.97 -9.14 18.91
CA SER A 213 -11.49 -10.41 19.44
C SER A 213 -11.57 -10.51 20.97
N ASN A 214 -11.42 -9.37 21.67
CA ASN A 214 -11.60 -9.25 23.12
C ASN A 214 -13.07 -9.06 23.54
N GLY A 215 -14.03 -9.23 22.61
CA GLY A 215 -15.45 -9.09 22.91
C GLY A 215 -15.85 -7.64 23.22
N GLY A 216 -15.16 -6.68 22.62
CA GLY A 216 -15.47 -5.26 22.70
C GLY A 216 -15.17 -4.59 24.03
N VAL A 217 -14.32 -5.18 24.88
CA VAL A 217 -13.81 -4.54 26.11
C VAL A 217 -12.29 -4.68 26.11
N VAL A 218 -11.57 -3.58 26.33
CA VAL A 218 -10.10 -3.53 26.32
C VAL A 218 -9.60 -2.48 27.33
N THR A 219 -8.35 -2.61 27.77
CA THR A 219 -7.68 -1.56 28.55
C THR A 219 -6.87 -0.64 27.63
N ALA A 220 -6.43 0.52 28.14
CA ALA A 220 -5.59 1.42 27.35
C ALA A 220 -4.23 0.79 27.03
N GLU A 221 -3.64 0.05 27.98
CA GLU A 221 -2.34 -0.60 27.86
C GLU A 221 -2.33 -1.70 26.79
N GLU A 222 -3.44 -2.42 26.63
CA GLU A 222 -3.59 -3.43 25.60
C GLU A 222 -3.53 -2.84 24.18
N LEU A 223 -4.00 -1.61 24.01
CA LEU A 223 -4.02 -0.91 22.73
C LEU A 223 -2.79 -0.03 22.49
N ALA A 224 -2.04 0.32 23.54
CA ALA A 224 -0.84 1.15 23.45
C ALA A 224 0.17 0.70 22.37
N PRO A 225 0.42 -0.61 22.11
CA PRO A 225 1.32 -1.05 21.03
C PRO A 225 0.90 -0.67 19.61
N TYR A 226 -0.36 -0.25 19.40
CA TYR A 226 -0.93 0.09 18.10
C TYR A 226 -1.20 1.59 17.94
N LEU A 227 -0.94 2.39 18.97
CA LEU A 227 -1.29 3.81 19.02
C LEU A 227 -0.04 4.69 19.01
N ASP A 228 -0.19 5.87 18.41
CA ASP A 228 0.85 6.88 18.43
C ASP A 228 0.88 7.58 19.79
N GLY A 229 2.09 7.86 20.29
CA GLY A 229 2.30 8.43 21.62
C GLY A 229 2.63 7.35 22.63
N LEU A 230 3.89 6.93 22.66
CA LEU A 230 4.39 6.07 23.72
C LEU A 230 4.16 6.78 25.07
N PRO A 231 3.73 6.06 26.12
CA PRO A 231 3.73 6.59 27.47
C PRO A 231 5.17 6.98 27.81
N THR A 232 5.45 8.27 27.86
CA THR A 232 6.64 8.80 28.52
C THR A 232 6.35 8.75 30.02
N GLU A 233 7.35 8.69 30.90
CA GLU A 233 7.09 8.59 32.36
C GLU A 233 6.16 9.70 32.90
N GLU A 234 6.05 10.84 32.21
CA GLU A 234 5.12 11.93 32.53
C GLU A 234 3.67 11.69 32.03
N THR A 235 3.46 10.86 31.02
CA THR A 235 2.15 10.57 30.39
C THR A 235 1.58 9.20 30.75
N VAL A 236 2.23 8.43 31.65
CA VAL A 236 1.72 7.14 32.13
C VAL A 236 0.35 7.29 32.80
N ASN A 237 0.09 8.43 33.44
CA ASN A 237 -1.20 8.74 34.06
C ASN A 237 -2.22 9.40 33.11
N ASP A 238 -1.83 9.71 31.87
CA ASP A 238 -2.69 10.37 30.90
C ASP A 238 -3.05 9.40 29.76
N GLU A 239 -4.15 8.68 29.93
CA GLU A 239 -4.71 7.74 28.94
C GLU A 239 -5.27 8.47 27.70
N SER A 240 -4.94 9.75 27.48
CA SER A 240 -5.39 10.56 26.34
C SER A 240 -5.12 9.94 24.96
N TYR A 241 -4.13 9.04 24.84
CA TYR A 241 -3.81 8.34 23.59
C TYR A 241 -4.94 7.42 23.10
N ILE A 242 -5.87 7.00 23.96
CA ILE A 242 -7.01 6.15 23.58
C ILE A 242 -8.17 6.91 22.93
N LEU A 243 -8.27 8.22 23.14
CA LEU A 243 -9.41 9.05 22.70
C LEU A 243 -9.74 8.93 21.20
N PRO A 244 -8.75 8.87 20.28
CA PRO A 244 -9.04 8.66 18.86
C PRO A 244 -9.74 7.33 18.57
N VAL A 245 -9.43 6.27 19.34
CA VAL A 245 -10.06 4.95 19.22
C VAL A 245 -11.51 5.02 19.68
N LEU A 246 -11.77 5.66 20.82
CA LEU A 246 -13.11 5.88 21.34
C LEU A 246 -13.99 6.64 20.33
N LEU A 247 -13.46 7.71 19.75
CA LEU A 247 -14.17 8.50 18.75
C LEU A 247 -14.47 7.71 17.46
N ARG A 248 -13.57 6.81 17.06
CA ARG A 248 -13.69 6.06 15.81
C ARG A 248 -14.67 4.90 15.91
N PHE A 249 -14.62 4.18 17.02
CA PHE A 249 -15.40 2.97 17.25
C PHE A 249 -16.54 3.14 18.27
N ASP A 250 -16.86 4.39 18.64
CA ASP A 250 -17.92 4.74 19.60
C ASP A 250 -17.76 3.98 20.92
N GLY A 251 -16.55 4.08 21.46
CA GLY A 251 -16.20 3.50 22.75
C GLY A 251 -16.42 4.47 23.89
N HIS A 252 -16.67 3.95 25.09
CA HIS A 252 -16.82 4.75 26.30
C HIS A 252 -16.05 4.12 27.48
N PRO A 253 -15.51 4.94 28.39
CA PRO A 253 -14.86 4.44 29.59
C PRO A 253 -15.89 3.96 30.61
N GLU A 254 -15.59 2.85 31.26
CA GLU A 254 -16.28 2.29 32.43
C GLU A 254 -15.25 1.97 33.50
N VAL A 255 -15.61 2.12 34.77
CA VAL A 255 -14.71 1.81 35.89
C VAL A 255 -15.14 0.48 36.48
N ASP A 256 -14.17 -0.41 36.70
CA ASP A 256 -14.43 -1.68 37.38
C ASP A 256 -14.54 -1.52 38.91
N GLU A 257 -14.80 -2.62 39.62
CA GLU A 257 -14.92 -2.62 41.09
C GLU A 257 -13.59 -2.31 41.79
N GLU A 258 -12.47 -2.44 41.08
CA GLU A 258 -11.10 -2.28 41.56
C GLU A 258 -10.57 -0.85 41.31
N GLY A 259 -11.30 -0.04 40.54
CA GLY A 259 -10.97 1.34 40.20
C GLY A 259 -10.19 1.50 38.89
N ASN A 260 -10.02 0.44 38.10
CA ASN A 260 -9.36 0.51 36.79
C ASN A 260 -10.35 0.96 35.71
N ILE A 261 -9.84 1.66 34.70
CA ILE A 261 -10.63 2.12 33.56
C ILE A 261 -10.61 1.03 32.47
N LEU A 262 -11.79 0.55 32.14
CA LEU A 262 -12.04 -0.34 31.01
C LEU A 262 -12.76 0.41 29.90
N TYR A 263 -12.35 0.20 28.66
CA TYR A 263 -12.99 0.82 27.50
C TYR A 263 -13.92 -0.18 26.83
N ARG A 264 -15.22 0.13 26.83
CA ARG A 264 -16.25 -0.70 26.20
C ARG A 264 -16.62 -0.13 24.83
N PHE A 265 -16.80 -1.03 23.86
CA PHE A 265 -17.17 -0.74 22.47
C PHE A 265 -18.44 -1.52 22.08
N PRO A 266 -19.64 -1.08 22.51
CA PRO A 266 -20.89 -1.83 22.32
C PRO A 266 -21.19 -2.12 20.84
N SER A 267 -20.88 -1.17 19.97
CA SER A 267 -21.14 -1.28 18.53
C SER A 267 -20.33 -2.41 17.88
N ILE A 268 -19.14 -2.72 18.38
CA ILE A 268 -18.29 -3.82 17.88
C ILE A 268 -18.73 -5.17 18.46
N GLN A 269 -19.34 -5.20 19.65
CA GLN A 269 -19.83 -6.43 20.28
C GLN A 269 -20.95 -7.10 19.47
N ARG A 270 -21.75 -6.30 18.78
CA ARG A 270 -22.85 -6.76 17.93
C ARG A 270 -22.26 -7.42 16.67
N THR A 271 -22.29 -8.73 16.60
CA THR A 271 -21.66 -9.52 15.51
C THR A 271 -22.68 -10.43 14.84
N ALA A 272 -22.65 -10.54 13.50
CA ALA A 272 -23.60 -11.36 12.74
C ALA A 272 -23.41 -12.87 12.93
N SER A 273 -22.18 -13.31 13.20
CA SER A 273 -21.94 -14.66 13.67
C SER A 273 -22.27 -14.72 15.16
N SER A 274 -23.45 -15.25 15.50
CA SER A 274 -23.64 -15.83 16.83
C SER A 274 -22.51 -16.85 17.01
N GLN A 275 -21.50 -16.43 17.75
CA GLN A 275 -20.29 -17.21 17.94
C GLN A 275 -20.74 -18.41 18.75
N ARG A 276 -20.93 -19.54 18.05
CA ARG A 276 -21.24 -20.86 18.62
C ARG A 276 -20.67 -20.95 20.03
N ILE A 277 -21.58 -20.99 21.00
CA ILE A 277 -21.35 -21.28 22.41
C ILE A 277 -20.41 -22.49 22.46
N GLY A 278 -19.13 -22.23 22.67
CA GLY A 278 -18.09 -23.22 22.46
C GLY A 278 -16.73 -22.65 22.81
N ARG A 279 -16.50 -22.49 24.12
CA ARG A 279 -15.27 -22.03 24.78
C ARG A 279 -14.88 -20.57 24.51
N LYS A 280 -15.15 -19.72 25.50
CA LYS A 280 -14.29 -18.57 25.83
C LYS A 280 -12.93 -19.11 26.31
N GLU A 281 -12.13 -19.64 25.39
CA GLU A 281 -10.72 -19.98 25.65
C GLU A 281 -9.92 -18.67 25.77
N TYR A 282 -8.97 -18.62 26.71
CA TYR A 282 -8.12 -17.45 26.98
C TYR A 282 -7.57 -16.83 25.68
N VAL A 283 -8.06 -15.62 25.37
CA VAL A 283 -7.96 -14.95 24.06
C VAL A 283 -6.53 -14.55 23.69
N GLY A 284 -5.66 -14.31 24.69
CA GLY A 284 -4.25 -13.99 24.45
C GLY A 284 -3.51 -15.05 23.63
N LYS A 285 -3.93 -16.32 23.69
CA LYS A 285 -3.31 -17.40 22.91
C LYS A 285 -3.74 -17.38 21.44
N LYS A 286 -5.04 -17.15 21.18
CA LYS A 286 -5.60 -17.14 19.83
C LYS A 286 -5.25 -15.85 19.06
N TRP A 287 -5.16 -14.70 19.75
CA TRP A 287 -4.60 -13.49 19.14
C TRP A 287 -3.13 -13.69 18.79
N ALA A 288 -2.31 -14.27 19.68
CA ALA A 288 -0.91 -14.56 19.38
C ALA A 288 -0.73 -15.59 18.24
N ASP A 289 -1.62 -16.59 18.14
CA ASP A 289 -1.60 -17.59 17.07
C ASP A 289 -2.13 -17.03 15.73
N TRP A 290 -3.14 -16.15 15.77
CA TRP A 290 -3.73 -15.49 14.58
C TRP A 290 -2.85 -14.34 14.06
N ALA A 291 -2.34 -13.52 14.97
CA ALA A 291 -1.33 -12.51 14.74
C ALA A 291 0.09 -13.11 14.70
N GLY A 292 0.25 -14.43 14.59
CA GLY A 292 1.54 -15.16 14.57
C GLY A 292 2.50 -14.84 13.42
N GLY A 293 2.32 -13.69 12.76
CA GLY A 293 3.28 -13.02 11.89
C GLY A 293 3.19 -11.48 11.90
N VAL A 294 2.27 -10.89 12.66
CA VAL A 294 2.24 -9.44 12.95
C VAL A 294 2.99 -9.28 14.26
N GLU A 295 4.14 -8.62 14.21
CA GLU A 295 4.91 -8.31 15.41
C GLU A 295 3.97 -7.73 16.47
N LYS A 296 4.20 -8.06 17.75
CA LYS A 296 3.35 -7.64 18.88
C LYS A 296 3.19 -6.11 19.00
N PHE A 297 3.93 -5.37 18.19
CA PHE A 297 3.99 -3.93 18.11
C PHE A 297 3.77 -3.53 16.65
N PHE A 298 3.02 -2.46 16.45
CA PHE A 298 2.84 -1.89 15.13
C PHE A 298 4.06 -1.02 14.80
N GLU A 299 4.97 -1.52 13.96
CA GLU A 299 6.20 -0.82 13.63
C GLU A 299 6.14 -0.14 12.25
N GLU A 300 6.42 1.17 12.24
CA GLU A 300 6.64 1.91 11.01
C GLU A 300 8.03 1.61 10.44
N LYS A 301 8.10 1.31 9.15
CA LYS A 301 9.39 1.07 8.50
C LYS A 301 10.08 2.40 8.26
N LYS A 302 11.37 2.49 8.58
CA LYS A 302 12.17 3.69 8.28
C LYS A 302 12.15 3.98 6.78
N TRP A 303 11.76 5.19 6.40
CA TRP A 303 11.76 5.60 5.00
C TRP A 303 13.19 5.82 4.51
N GLN A 304 13.71 4.85 3.77
CA GLN A 304 14.93 4.99 2.99
C GLN A 304 14.56 5.43 1.58
N PHE A 305 15.12 6.56 1.14
CA PHE A 305 14.88 7.04 -0.23
C PHE A 305 15.30 5.99 -1.26
N SER A 306 16.50 5.43 -1.11
CA SER A 306 17.08 4.41 -2.00
C SER A 306 17.64 3.25 -1.19
N LYS A 307 17.37 2.01 -1.60
CA LYS A 307 17.97 0.80 -1.00
C LYS A 307 19.38 0.49 -1.53
N THR A 308 19.91 1.29 -2.47
CA THR A 308 21.25 1.08 -3.09
C THR A 308 22.37 0.97 -2.09
N GLY A 309 23.25 -0.02 -2.28
CA GLY A 309 24.50 -0.14 -1.52
C GLY A 309 25.48 1.02 -1.78
N THR A 310 26.44 1.22 -0.89
CA THR A 310 27.43 2.31 -0.99
C THR A 310 28.26 2.25 -2.28
N SER A 311 28.66 1.04 -2.68
CA SER A 311 29.42 0.80 -3.92
C SER A 311 28.60 1.12 -5.16
N GLU A 312 27.34 0.67 -5.21
CA GLU A 312 26.40 0.95 -6.29
C GLU A 312 26.16 2.46 -6.42
N ARG A 313 25.91 3.14 -5.29
CA ARG A 313 25.70 4.59 -5.27
C ARG A 313 26.91 5.36 -5.81
N ALA A 314 28.13 4.98 -5.42
CA ALA A 314 29.35 5.58 -5.95
C ALA A 314 29.48 5.36 -7.47
N MET A 315 29.10 4.18 -7.95
CA MET A 315 29.13 3.82 -9.36
C MET A 315 28.10 4.64 -10.18
N VAL A 316 26.88 4.82 -9.65
CA VAL A 316 25.83 5.66 -10.26
C VAL A 316 26.28 7.12 -10.34
N ILE A 317 26.86 7.66 -9.26
CA ILE A 317 27.38 9.03 -9.22
C ILE A 317 28.54 9.19 -10.23
N GLY A 318 29.46 8.23 -10.28
CA GLY A 318 30.56 8.23 -11.23
C GLY A 318 30.09 8.21 -12.68
N LEU A 319 29.14 7.35 -13.02
CA LEU A 319 28.56 7.29 -14.37
C LEU A 319 27.84 8.60 -14.72
N GLY A 320 27.03 9.14 -13.81
CA GLY A 320 26.33 10.40 -14.02
C GLY A 320 27.29 11.56 -14.26
N GLY A 321 28.37 11.65 -13.47
CA GLY A 321 29.42 12.66 -13.64
C GLY A 321 30.17 12.53 -14.98
N LEU A 322 30.55 11.31 -15.36
CA LEU A 322 31.21 11.04 -16.65
C LEU A 322 30.31 11.38 -17.84
N ASN A 323 29.02 11.02 -17.78
CA ASN A 323 28.07 11.34 -18.84
C ASN A 323 27.89 12.86 -18.98
N LEU A 324 27.70 13.59 -17.86
CA LEU A 324 27.58 15.05 -17.87
C LEU A 324 28.84 15.72 -18.43
N PHE A 325 30.02 15.30 -17.98
CA PHE A 325 31.30 15.82 -18.46
C PHE A 325 31.49 15.56 -19.97
N GLY A 326 31.14 14.36 -20.44
CA GLY A 326 31.16 14.02 -21.86
C GLY A 326 30.25 14.91 -22.70
N VAL A 327 29.02 15.18 -22.23
CA VAL A 327 28.09 16.10 -22.89
C VAL A 327 28.65 17.53 -22.96
N ILE A 328 29.27 18.02 -21.89
CA ILE A 328 29.88 19.35 -21.86
C ILE A 328 31.03 19.45 -22.87
N ILE A 329 31.95 18.48 -22.89
CA ILE A 329 33.06 18.46 -23.86
C ILE A 329 32.52 18.46 -25.30
N LEU A 330 31.55 17.61 -25.59
CA LEU A 330 30.91 17.57 -26.90
C LEU A 330 30.28 18.91 -27.27
N GLY A 331 29.58 19.55 -26.33
CA GLY A 331 29.02 20.88 -26.52
C GLY A 331 30.07 21.97 -26.79
N THR A 332 31.26 21.85 -26.20
CA THR A 332 32.38 22.76 -26.50
C THR A 332 33.08 22.49 -27.83
N MET A 333 33.05 21.25 -28.33
CA MET A 333 33.65 20.88 -29.63
C MET A 333 32.71 21.09 -30.83
N LEU A 334 31.39 21.19 -30.59
CA LEU A 334 30.38 21.48 -31.61
C LEU A 334 30.12 22.98 -31.82
N LYS A 335 30.84 23.85 -31.10
CA LYS A 335 30.81 25.31 -31.25
C LYS A 335 31.98 25.79 -32.10
#